data_AF-A0A5C2SNJ6-F1
#
_entry.id   AF-A0A5C2SNJ6-F1
#
_cell.length_a   1.000
_cell.length_b   1.000
_cell.length_c   1.000
_cell.angle_alpha   90.00
_cell.angle_beta   90.00
_cell.angle_gamma   90.00
#
_symmetry.space_group_name_H-M   'P 1'
#
loop_
_entity.id
_entity.type
_entity.pdbx_description
1 polymer ?
#
loop_
_entity_poly.entity_id
_entity_poly.type
_entity_poly.pdbx_seq_one_letter_code
_entity_poly.pdbx_strand_id
1 'polypeptide(L)'
;MCDLTESSSESTPKDGLTPSSSFEAKVNSLLNSGMTTESLRKKAEEYLAILNDPAFEADNIPLWVERISCRGQEGLTITKVFHAMYTGATQVGFPAGSRYAYAATCTCGGLAQTEATLEERKTRLVKELVNLAETWIAYFLWPYLVRWSSMAALEVPTPSLSATPTYDDTGSELEEGPQTRPSWRDDVLKRSNFRCFMTGYVDLAMEGWEDSGATARELNAAHIVKFASTNFQAVKSSASEIHSITMTLDILKHYVGLDSQAIENLKDFLSSPRNALLLESGIHNMFDRFMWCLISTDVPGQYKVKLFVQPSTLFNVSLPDVVTFEDHSNSGIPLPSPLLLRWHAALAHVFHLSGAARLFDDLRDLPGGSGPAVPSKSGEDFMENVIKYDGTAISKHAELVGAVQAMVLSQDH
;
A
#
# COMPACT_ATOMS: atom_id res chain seq x y z
N MET A 1 19.69 59.35 0.78
CA MET A 1 19.31 59.33 -0.65
C MET A 1 20.06 58.16 -1.27
N CYS A 2 19.36 57.38 -2.08
CA CYS A 2 19.60 55.99 -2.49
C CYS A 2 21.01 55.60 -2.97
N ASP A 3 21.41 54.36 -2.69
CA ASP A 3 21.58 53.24 -3.66
C ASP A 3 22.39 52.12 -2.98
N LEU A 4 21.80 50.94 -2.70
CA LEU A 4 21.69 49.76 -3.58
C LEU A 4 23.02 49.34 -4.22
N THR A 5 23.69 48.37 -3.59
CA THR A 5 24.42 47.31 -4.30
C THR A 5 24.25 45.99 -3.57
N GLU A 6 23.63 45.05 -4.27
CA GLU A 6 23.45 43.64 -3.90
C GLU A 6 24.81 42.93 -3.88
N SER A 7 25.06 42.14 -2.83
CA SER A 7 26.05 41.07 -2.87
C SER A 7 25.31 39.74 -2.88
N SER A 8 25.38 39.04 -4.01
CA SER A 8 24.90 37.68 -4.20
C SER A 8 25.64 36.73 -3.26
N SER A 9 24.95 36.17 -2.27
CA SER A 9 25.39 34.96 -1.58
C SER A 9 24.88 33.75 -2.36
N GLU A 10 25.80 33.00 -2.97
CA GLU A 10 25.53 31.65 -3.48
C GLU A 10 25.03 30.77 -2.32
N SER A 11 23.74 30.45 -2.36
CA SER A 11 23.15 29.42 -1.52
C SER A 11 23.29 28.08 -2.25
N THR A 12 24.11 27.20 -1.70
CA THR A 12 24.16 25.79 -2.11
C THR A 12 22.81 25.13 -1.80
N PRO A 13 22.15 24.46 -2.76
CA PRO A 13 20.91 23.73 -2.50
C PRO A 13 21.17 22.51 -1.60
N LYS A 14 20.42 22.42 -0.50
CA LYS A 14 20.39 21.29 0.44
C LYS A 14 19.37 20.20 0.02
N ASP A 15 19.09 20.05 -1.26
CA ASP A 15 18.09 19.08 -1.73
C ASP A 15 18.76 17.81 -2.23
N GLY A 16 18.77 16.79 -1.37
CA GLY A 16 19.29 15.45 -1.63
C GLY A 16 18.37 14.57 -2.47
N LEU A 17 17.73 15.12 -3.50
CA LEU A 17 17.03 14.37 -4.53
C LEU A 17 17.70 14.69 -5.87
N THR A 18 18.52 13.77 -6.39
CA THR A 18 18.75 13.74 -7.83
C THR A 18 17.38 13.71 -8.51
N PRO A 19 17.13 14.53 -9.54
CA PRO A 19 15.80 14.63 -10.14
C PRO A 19 15.30 13.22 -10.47
N SER A 20 14.08 12.89 -10.02
CA SER A 20 13.39 11.60 -10.16
C SER A 20 13.60 10.92 -11.52
N SER A 21 13.68 11.70 -12.59
CA SER A 21 13.92 11.23 -13.96
C SER A 21 15.27 10.55 -14.19
N SER A 22 16.32 10.92 -13.44
CA SER A 22 17.66 10.35 -13.59
C SER A 22 17.78 8.96 -12.94
N PHE A 23 17.17 8.77 -11.76
CA PHE A 23 17.15 7.47 -11.08
C PHE A 23 16.30 6.47 -11.88
N GLU A 24 15.10 6.87 -12.27
CA GLU A 24 14.18 6.07 -13.08
C GLU A 24 14.83 5.64 -14.40
N ALA A 25 15.49 6.55 -15.11
CA ALA A 25 16.20 6.23 -16.35
C ALA A 25 17.31 5.18 -16.15
N LYS A 26 18.04 5.23 -15.02
CA LYS A 26 19.07 4.23 -14.69
C LYS A 26 18.47 2.86 -14.36
N VAL A 27 17.36 2.83 -13.61
CA VAL A 27 16.62 1.58 -13.35
C VAL A 27 16.11 0.98 -14.66
N ASN A 28 15.47 1.78 -15.50
CA ASN A 28 14.98 1.34 -16.81
C ASN A 28 16.10 0.84 -17.73
N SER A 29 17.27 1.48 -17.69
CA SER A 29 18.46 1.00 -18.40
C SER A 29 18.90 -0.40 -17.93
N LEU A 30 18.94 -0.64 -16.61
CA LEU A 30 19.27 -1.95 -16.06
C LEU A 30 18.20 -3.01 -16.35
N LEU A 31 16.92 -2.65 -16.27
CA LEU A 31 15.81 -3.54 -16.59
C LEU A 31 15.90 -4.05 -18.03
N ASN A 32 16.21 -3.16 -18.97
CA ASN A 32 16.35 -3.44 -20.41
C ASN A 32 17.76 -3.93 -20.81
N SER A 33 18.70 -4.02 -19.86
CA SER A 33 20.03 -4.53 -20.13
C SER A 33 20.02 -6.05 -20.37
N GLY A 34 21.06 -6.56 -21.05
CA GLY A 34 21.29 -8.00 -21.22
C GLY A 34 21.69 -8.75 -19.93
N MET A 35 21.75 -8.07 -18.78
CA MET A 35 22.09 -8.72 -17.51
C MET A 35 20.98 -9.67 -17.07
N THR A 36 21.36 -10.88 -16.67
CA THR A 36 20.41 -11.85 -16.10
C THR A 36 19.90 -11.35 -14.74
N THR A 37 18.69 -11.76 -14.35
CA THR A 37 18.14 -11.44 -13.02
C THR A 37 19.02 -11.97 -11.89
N GLU A 38 19.66 -13.13 -12.10
CA GLU A 38 20.61 -13.70 -11.15
C GLU A 38 21.88 -12.85 -10.99
N SER A 39 22.39 -12.26 -12.08
CA SER A 39 23.52 -11.33 -12.02
C SER A 39 23.15 -10.05 -11.26
N LEU A 40 21.95 -9.52 -11.47
CA LEU A 40 21.45 -8.37 -10.72
C LEU A 40 21.27 -8.71 -9.24
N ARG A 41 20.74 -9.90 -8.91
CA ARG A 41 20.59 -10.39 -7.55
C ARG A 41 21.91 -10.39 -6.79
N LYS A 42 22.94 -11.06 -7.33
CA LYS A 42 24.26 -11.14 -6.69
C LYS A 42 24.84 -9.76 -6.41
N LYS A 43 24.77 -8.86 -7.39
CA LYS A 43 25.28 -7.49 -7.24
C LYS A 43 24.48 -6.66 -6.23
N ALA A 44 23.16 -6.84 -6.20
CA ALA A 44 22.30 -6.19 -5.20
C ALA A 44 22.62 -6.69 -3.77
N GLU A 45 22.85 -8.00 -3.60
CA GLU A 45 23.24 -8.59 -2.31
C GLU A 45 24.61 -8.09 -1.83
N GLU A 46 25.58 -7.93 -2.74
CA GLU A 46 26.89 -7.32 -2.43
C GLU A 46 26.75 -5.89 -1.91
N TYR A 47 25.90 -5.07 -2.55
CA TYR A 47 25.65 -3.71 -2.09
C TYR A 47 24.89 -3.66 -0.77
N LEU A 48 23.89 -4.53 -0.59
CA LEU A 48 23.07 -4.55 0.62
C LEU A 48 23.88 -4.98 1.86
N ALA A 49 24.93 -5.78 1.68
CA ALA A 49 25.79 -6.24 2.75
C ALA A 49 26.44 -5.10 3.57
N ILE A 50 26.54 -3.89 3.03
CA ILE A 50 27.05 -2.71 3.75
C ILE A 50 26.22 -2.37 5.00
N LEU A 51 24.92 -2.67 5.00
CA LEU A 51 24.03 -2.40 6.13
C LEU A 51 24.26 -3.33 7.33
N ASN A 52 25.10 -4.37 7.16
CA ASN A 52 25.56 -5.22 8.26
C ASN A 52 26.82 -4.69 8.95
N ASP A 53 27.43 -3.62 8.43
CA ASP A 53 28.56 -2.95 9.09
C ASP A 53 28.03 -2.21 10.34
N PRO A 54 28.61 -2.44 11.54
CA PRO A 54 28.22 -1.73 12.76
C PRO A 54 28.25 -0.19 12.64
N ALA A 55 29.07 0.36 11.73
CA ALA A 55 29.11 1.80 11.47
C ALA A 55 27.78 2.36 10.92
N PHE A 56 26.94 1.52 10.31
CA PHE A 56 25.66 1.91 9.69
C PHE A 56 24.44 1.26 10.38
N GLU A 57 24.60 0.81 11.63
CA GLU A 57 23.49 0.21 12.40
C GLU A 57 22.31 1.18 12.55
N ALA A 58 22.59 2.46 12.82
CA ALA A 58 21.59 3.51 12.94
C ALA A 58 20.89 3.86 11.60
N ASP A 59 21.55 3.62 10.47
CA ASP A 59 20.94 3.77 9.14
C ASP A 59 20.05 2.56 8.80
N ASN A 60 20.44 1.36 9.24
CA ASN A 60 19.65 0.15 9.02
C ASN A 60 18.38 0.12 9.89
N ILE A 61 18.39 0.82 11.02
CA ILE A 61 17.22 1.06 11.89
C ILE A 61 17.04 2.57 12.06
N PRO A 62 16.44 3.26 11.07
CA PRO A 62 16.29 4.71 11.11
C PRO A 62 15.51 5.16 12.35
N LEU A 63 15.84 6.35 12.86
CA LEU A 63 15.19 6.95 14.03
C LEU A 63 13.66 6.97 13.94
N TRP A 64 13.11 7.19 12.74
CA TRP A 64 11.65 7.22 12.55
C TRP A 64 10.99 5.85 12.81
N VAL A 65 11.70 4.75 12.56
CA VAL A 65 11.25 3.38 12.88
C VAL A 65 11.27 3.15 14.38
N GLU A 66 12.32 3.61 15.06
CA GLU A 66 12.46 3.51 16.52
C GLU A 66 11.37 4.30 17.25
N ARG A 67 10.99 5.48 16.74
CA ARG A 67 9.90 6.30 17.31
C ARG A 67 8.55 5.59 17.34
N ILE A 68 8.32 4.66 16.43
CA ILE A 68 7.04 3.95 16.29
C ILE A 68 7.09 2.61 17.02
N SER A 69 8.19 1.88 16.88
CA SER A 69 8.31 0.48 17.31
C SER A 69 8.25 0.37 18.85
N CYS A 70 7.12 -0.07 19.40
CA CYS A 70 6.86 0.06 20.84
C CYS A 70 7.34 -1.12 21.70
N ARG A 71 7.85 -2.23 21.15
CA ARG A 71 8.11 -3.45 21.95
C ARG A 71 9.27 -4.28 21.38
N GLY A 72 10.12 -4.82 22.25
CA GLY A 72 11.35 -5.58 21.97
C GLY A 72 11.21 -6.94 21.26
N GLN A 73 10.41 -7.02 20.19
CA GLN A 73 10.47 -8.08 19.18
C GLN A 73 11.01 -7.52 17.87
N GLU A 74 11.50 -8.39 16.98
CA GLU A 74 12.08 -8.02 15.69
C GLU A 74 11.21 -7.00 14.91
N GLY A 75 11.77 -5.81 14.69
CA GLY A 75 11.13 -4.69 14.00
C GLY A 75 11.51 -4.61 12.52
N LEU A 76 11.01 -3.55 11.87
CA LEU A 76 11.40 -3.20 10.53
C LEU A 76 12.87 -2.76 10.49
N THR A 77 13.61 -3.22 9.48
CA THR A 77 14.96 -2.73 9.17
C THR A 77 15.06 -2.50 7.67
N ILE A 78 15.95 -1.61 7.23
CA ILE A 78 16.16 -1.35 5.81
C ILE A 78 16.53 -2.64 5.08
N THR A 79 17.43 -3.44 5.64
CA THR A 79 17.82 -4.75 5.09
C THR A 79 16.62 -5.68 4.89
N LYS A 80 15.72 -5.77 5.88
CA LYS A 80 14.50 -6.59 5.76
C LYS A 80 13.54 -6.10 4.67
N VAL A 81 13.45 -4.78 4.44
CA VAL A 81 12.61 -4.22 3.37
C VAL A 81 13.09 -4.70 2.00
N PHE A 82 14.40 -4.67 1.73
CA PHE A 82 14.96 -5.20 0.48
C PHE A 82 14.70 -6.69 0.32
N HIS A 83 15.01 -7.51 1.34
CA HIS A 83 14.73 -8.94 1.30
C HIS A 83 13.24 -9.24 1.11
N ALA A 84 12.36 -8.45 1.71
CA ALA A 84 10.91 -8.57 1.58
C ALA A 84 10.45 -8.27 0.15
N MET A 85 10.99 -7.23 -0.50
CA MET A 85 10.70 -6.93 -1.92
C MET A 85 11.20 -8.04 -2.85
N TYR A 86 12.37 -8.63 -2.59
CA TYR A 86 12.87 -9.74 -3.41
C TYR A 86 12.03 -11.01 -3.22
N THR A 87 11.78 -11.36 -1.96
CA THR A 87 11.11 -12.60 -1.59
C THR A 87 9.62 -12.53 -1.88
N GLY A 88 8.98 -11.38 -1.66
CA GLY A 88 7.56 -11.18 -1.91
C GLY A 88 7.19 -11.39 -3.37
N ALA A 89 7.97 -10.84 -4.29
CA ALA A 89 7.75 -11.05 -5.73
C ALA A 89 8.02 -12.50 -6.16
N THR A 90 9.09 -13.13 -5.66
CA THR A 90 9.45 -14.51 -6.04
C THR A 90 8.44 -15.54 -5.53
N GLN A 91 7.93 -15.37 -4.31
CA GLN A 91 6.96 -16.28 -3.68
C GLN A 91 5.63 -16.35 -4.42
N VAL A 92 5.28 -15.30 -5.17
CA VAL A 92 4.02 -15.24 -5.91
C VAL A 92 4.21 -15.34 -7.43
N GLY A 93 5.44 -15.54 -7.91
CA GLY A 93 5.72 -15.66 -9.33
C GLY A 93 5.61 -14.34 -10.11
N PHE A 94 6.12 -13.23 -9.54
CA PHE A 94 6.35 -11.97 -10.25
C PHE A 94 7.83 -11.80 -10.61
N PRO A 95 8.31 -12.39 -11.72
CA PRO A 95 9.72 -12.29 -12.11
C PRO A 95 10.13 -10.85 -12.41
N ALA A 96 9.25 -10.05 -13.01
CA ALA A 96 9.48 -8.62 -13.25
C ALA A 96 9.72 -7.86 -11.94
N GLY A 97 8.95 -8.15 -10.89
CA GLY A 97 9.09 -7.45 -9.61
C GLY A 97 10.38 -7.72 -8.87
N SER A 98 10.80 -8.99 -8.82
CA SER A 98 12.10 -9.33 -8.23
C SER A 98 13.24 -8.66 -9.01
N ARG A 99 13.18 -8.67 -10.35
CA ARG A 99 14.16 -8.01 -11.22
C ARG A 99 14.19 -6.49 -11.01
N TYR A 100 13.03 -5.84 -10.88
CA TYR A 100 12.92 -4.42 -10.55
C TYR A 100 13.59 -4.09 -9.22
N ALA A 101 13.29 -4.85 -8.17
CA ALA A 101 13.88 -4.61 -6.86
C ALA A 101 15.43 -4.76 -6.89
N TYR A 102 15.96 -5.78 -7.58
CA TYR A 102 17.42 -5.93 -7.75
C TYR A 102 18.02 -4.80 -8.60
N ALA A 103 17.36 -4.39 -9.69
CA ALA A 103 17.82 -3.31 -10.55
C ALA A 103 17.85 -1.97 -9.80
N ALA A 104 16.81 -1.64 -9.03
CA ALA A 104 16.76 -0.44 -8.20
C ALA A 104 17.89 -0.43 -7.16
N THR A 105 18.15 -1.56 -6.50
CA THR A 105 19.27 -1.72 -5.56
C THR A 105 20.62 -1.52 -6.25
N CYS A 106 20.79 -2.11 -7.45
CA CYS A 106 22.01 -1.94 -8.24
C CYS A 106 22.21 -0.48 -8.70
N THR A 107 21.12 0.27 -8.95
CA THR A 107 21.18 1.70 -9.26
C THR A 107 21.74 2.50 -8.08
N CYS A 108 21.31 2.20 -6.84
CA CYS A 108 21.89 2.81 -5.63
C CYS A 108 23.41 2.60 -5.57
N GLY A 109 23.88 1.38 -5.81
CA GLY A 109 25.31 1.08 -5.87
C GLY A 109 26.03 1.76 -7.02
N GLY A 110 25.40 1.87 -8.20
CA GLY A 110 25.94 2.62 -9.33
C GLY A 110 26.09 4.12 -9.06
N LEU A 111 25.15 4.72 -8.32
CA LEU A 111 25.24 6.10 -7.86
C LEU A 111 26.39 6.29 -6.87
N ALA A 112 26.54 5.37 -5.91
CA ALA A 112 27.64 5.43 -4.96
C ALA A 112 29.02 5.41 -5.62
N GLN A 113 29.20 4.67 -6.71
CA GLN A 113 30.50 4.59 -7.42
C GLN A 113 30.97 5.92 -8.03
N THR A 114 30.12 6.96 -8.11
CA THR A 114 30.57 8.27 -8.61
C THR A 114 31.41 9.05 -7.60
N GLU A 115 31.41 8.65 -6.34
CA GLU A 115 32.17 9.33 -5.28
C GLU A 115 33.68 9.00 -5.36
N ALA A 116 34.51 9.95 -4.93
CA ALA A 116 35.96 9.88 -5.11
C ALA A 116 36.62 8.89 -4.14
N THR A 117 36.25 8.92 -2.86
CA THR A 117 36.87 8.10 -1.82
C THR A 117 36.00 6.90 -1.41
N LEU A 118 36.63 5.87 -0.84
CA LEU A 118 35.91 4.67 -0.38
C LEU A 118 34.86 5.00 0.70
N GLU A 119 35.19 5.88 1.64
CA GLU A 119 34.29 6.26 2.72
C GLU A 119 33.09 7.07 2.22
N GLU A 120 33.30 7.99 1.26
CA GLU A 120 32.20 8.69 0.59
C GLU A 120 31.31 7.70 -0.19
N ARG A 121 31.89 6.70 -0.87
CA ARG A 121 31.12 5.66 -1.58
C ARG A 121 30.26 4.85 -0.62
N LYS A 122 30.78 4.43 0.53
CA LYS A 122 30.01 3.67 1.53
C LYS A 122 28.85 4.51 2.07
N THR A 123 29.13 5.73 2.52
CA THR A 123 28.12 6.65 3.04
C THR A 123 27.05 6.95 1.99
N ARG A 124 27.45 7.19 0.73
CA ARG A 124 26.52 7.41 -0.36
C ARG A 124 25.66 6.20 -0.65
N LEU A 125 26.26 5.00 -0.68
CA LEU A 125 25.52 3.75 -0.90
C LEU A 125 24.44 3.56 0.17
N VAL A 126 24.80 3.69 1.45
CA VAL A 126 23.86 3.54 2.57
C VAL A 126 22.73 4.53 2.44
N LYS A 127 23.03 5.82 2.19
CA LYS A 127 22.02 6.85 1.99
C LYS A 127 21.04 6.52 0.86
N GLU A 128 21.54 6.07 -0.30
CA GLU A 128 20.67 5.71 -1.44
C GLU A 128 19.85 4.44 -1.17
N LEU A 129 20.37 3.49 -0.40
CA LEU A 129 19.62 2.29 0.02
C LEU A 129 18.50 2.65 1.00
N VAL A 130 18.79 3.49 2.00
CA VAL A 130 17.79 4.00 2.96
C VAL A 130 16.68 4.74 2.22
N ASN A 131 17.03 5.70 1.37
CA ASN A 131 16.06 6.46 0.56
C ASN A 131 15.16 5.56 -0.28
N LEU A 132 15.72 4.52 -0.91
CA LEU A 132 14.95 3.59 -1.74
C LEU A 132 13.97 2.75 -0.89
N ALA A 133 14.43 2.24 0.26
CA ALA A 133 13.55 1.49 1.17
C ALA A 133 12.43 2.36 1.74
N GLU A 134 12.74 3.59 2.14
CA GLU A 134 11.77 4.59 2.60
C GLU A 134 10.74 4.93 1.52
N THR A 135 11.19 5.04 0.27
CA THR A 135 10.31 5.22 -0.90
C THR A 135 9.35 4.04 -1.05
N TRP A 136 9.83 2.81 -0.96
CA TRP A 136 8.94 1.64 -1.01
C TRP A 136 7.96 1.58 0.17
N ILE A 137 8.38 1.96 1.37
CA ILE A 137 7.49 2.00 2.53
C ILE A 137 6.39 3.05 2.31
N ALA A 138 6.78 4.28 1.94
CA ALA A 138 5.87 5.41 1.81
C ALA A 138 4.92 5.28 0.61
N TYR A 139 5.41 4.85 -0.57
CA TYR A 139 4.60 4.87 -1.79
C TYR A 139 4.13 3.50 -2.25
N PHE A 140 4.64 2.39 -1.70
CA PHE A 140 4.18 1.05 -2.06
C PHE A 140 3.48 0.29 -0.94
N LEU A 141 3.84 0.52 0.33
CA LEU A 141 3.18 -0.16 1.47
C LEU A 141 2.12 0.71 2.12
N TRP A 142 2.45 1.93 2.52
CA TRP A 142 1.56 2.84 3.24
C TRP A 142 0.18 3.05 2.59
N PRO A 143 0.07 3.22 1.24
CA PRO A 143 -1.24 3.46 0.61
C PRO A 143 -2.24 2.32 0.82
N TYR A 144 -1.77 1.10 1.13
CA TYR A 144 -2.61 -0.08 1.31
C TYR A 144 -3.00 -0.36 2.77
N LEU A 145 -2.57 0.47 3.73
CA LEU A 145 -3.00 0.30 5.11
C LEU A 145 -4.51 0.60 5.22
N VAL A 146 -5.30 -0.39 5.63
CA VAL A 146 -6.76 -0.32 5.62
C VAL A 146 -7.28 0.18 6.98
N ARG A 147 -7.64 1.47 7.10
CA ARG A 147 -8.83 1.91 7.89
C ARG A 147 -9.34 3.36 7.80
N TRP A 148 -8.82 4.24 6.94
CA TRP A 148 -9.43 5.57 6.69
C TRP A 148 -10.96 5.54 6.46
N SER A 149 -11.47 4.49 5.82
CA SER A 149 -12.88 4.40 5.43
C SER A 149 -13.87 4.04 6.56
N SER A 150 -13.42 3.75 7.79
CA SER A 150 -14.35 3.35 8.86
C SER A 150 -15.05 4.53 9.57
N MET A 151 -14.87 5.77 9.12
CA MET A 151 -15.59 6.95 9.63
C MET A 151 -16.25 7.82 8.55
N ALA A 152 -16.16 7.47 7.26
CA ALA A 152 -16.92 8.17 6.21
C ALA A 152 -18.45 7.93 6.32
N ALA A 153 -18.88 7.03 7.21
CA ALA A 153 -20.28 6.81 7.58
C ALA A 153 -20.77 7.70 8.74
N LEU A 154 -19.96 8.66 9.21
CA LEU A 154 -20.44 9.72 10.10
C LEU A 154 -20.64 10.99 9.29
N GLU A 155 -21.91 11.26 8.99
CA GLU A 155 -22.48 12.45 8.37
C GLU A 155 -21.65 13.72 8.65
N VAL A 156 -20.93 14.20 7.64
CA VAL A 156 -20.47 15.59 7.63
C VAL A 156 -21.65 16.44 7.16
N PRO A 157 -22.06 17.50 7.89
CA PRO A 157 -23.17 18.36 7.47
C PRO A 157 -22.87 18.95 6.09
N THR A 158 -23.75 18.70 5.14
CA THR A 158 -23.80 19.36 3.83
C THR A 158 -23.54 20.87 3.97
N PRO A 159 -22.54 21.44 3.28
CA PRO A 159 -22.35 22.88 3.21
C PRO A 159 -23.59 23.56 2.63
N SER A 160 -23.97 24.71 3.18
CA SER A 160 -25.23 25.38 2.83
C SER A 160 -25.29 25.81 1.35
N LEU A 161 -26.48 25.63 0.78
CA LEU A 161 -26.89 25.86 -0.61
C LEU A 161 -26.79 27.33 -1.10
N SER A 162 -26.08 28.21 -0.39
CA SER A 162 -26.02 29.65 -0.70
C SER A 162 -24.75 30.10 -1.43
N ALA A 163 -23.78 29.21 -1.67
CA ALA A 163 -22.49 29.57 -2.27
C ALA A 163 -22.35 29.22 -3.78
N THR A 164 -23.17 28.33 -4.33
CA THR A 164 -23.00 27.85 -5.72
C THR A 164 -24.36 27.56 -6.39
N PRO A 165 -24.92 28.49 -7.18
CA PRO A 165 -26.28 28.40 -7.73
C PRO A 165 -26.47 27.33 -8.81
N THR A 166 -25.40 26.67 -9.27
CA THR A 166 -25.41 25.71 -10.39
C THR A 166 -25.06 24.28 -9.95
N TYR A 167 -25.17 23.97 -8.66
CA TYR A 167 -24.90 22.64 -8.09
C TYR A 167 -25.75 21.53 -8.76
N ASP A 168 -27.02 21.80 -9.07
CA ASP A 168 -27.93 20.76 -9.58
C ASP A 168 -27.65 20.31 -11.02
N ASP A 169 -26.97 21.13 -11.85
CA ASP A 169 -26.76 20.84 -13.29
C ASP A 169 -25.37 20.22 -13.60
N THR A 170 -24.53 20.04 -12.58
CA THR A 170 -23.21 19.38 -12.72
C THR A 170 -22.94 18.37 -11.59
N GLY A 171 -23.80 18.32 -10.58
CA GLY A 171 -23.66 17.46 -9.40
C GLY A 171 -24.19 16.03 -9.54
N SER A 172 -24.88 15.69 -10.64
CA SER A 172 -25.55 14.39 -10.79
C SER A 172 -24.64 13.22 -11.19
N GLU A 173 -23.35 13.45 -11.46
CA GLU A 173 -22.39 12.39 -11.84
C GLU A 173 -21.13 12.36 -10.96
N LEU A 174 -21.20 12.88 -9.73
CA LEU A 174 -20.10 12.80 -8.75
C LEU A 174 -20.34 11.68 -7.74
N GLU A 175 -19.71 10.51 -7.94
CA GLU A 175 -19.51 9.51 -6.87
C GLU A 175 -18.02 9.18 -6.66
N GLU A 176 -17.70 8.93 -5.38
CA GLU A 176 -16.40 8.81 -4.73
C GLU A 176 -15.62 7.53 -5.14
N GLY A 177 -14.36 7.64 -5.60
CA GLY A 177 -13.51 6.46 -5.84
C GLY A 177 -14.19 5.31 -6.64
N PRO A 178 -13.67 4.07 -6.59
CA PRO A 178 -14.45 2.90 -6.95
C PRO A 178 -15.55 2.71 -5.90
N GLN A 179 -16.68 3.42 -6.02
CA GLN A 179 -17.85 3.08 -5.23
C GLN A 179 -18.25 1.64 -5.56
N THR A 180 -18.53 0.89 -4.50
CA THR A 180 -19.23 -0.38 -4.56
C THR A 180 -20.60 -0.14 -5.15
N ARG A 181 -20.75 -0.12 -6.47
CA ARG A 181 -22.07 -0.02 -7.12
C ARG A 181 -22.92 -1.13 -6.53
N PRO A 182 -24.11 -0.89 -5.95
CA PRO A 182 -24.92 -1.94 -5.31
C PRO A 182 -25.01 -3.25 -6.11
N SER A 183 -25.03 -3.15 -7.44
CA SER A 183 -24.98 -4.26 -8.40
C SER A 183 -23.82 -5.25 -8.19
N TRP A 184 -22.62 -4.79 -7.84
CA TRP A 184 -21.44 -5.67 -7.73
C TRP A 184 -21.51 -6.59 -6.49
N ARG A 185 -22.20 -6.16 -5.42
CA ARG A 185 -22.35 -6.95 -4.19
C ARG A 185 -23.28 -8.13 -4.49
N ASP A 186 -24.40 -7.84 -5.15
CA ASP A 186 -25.36 -8.86 -5.58
C ASP A 186 -24.72 -9.85 -6.55
N ASP A 187 -23.89 -9.37 -7.48
CA ASP A 187 -23.12 -10.24 -8.38
C ASP A 187 -22.18 -11.16 -7.59
N VAL A 188 -21.42 -10.62 -6.63
CA VAL A 188 -20.48 -11.39 -5.81
C VAL A 188 -21.21 -12.42 -4.92
N LEU A 189 -22.38 -12.06 -4.39
CA LEU A 189 -23.26 -12.97 -3.66
C LEU A 189 -23.71 -14.13 -4.54
N LYS A 190 -24.30 -13.85 -5.71
CA LYS A 190 -24.77 -14.87 -6.66
C LYS A 190 -23.64 -15.77 -7.14
N ARG A 191 -22.51 -15.18 -7.54
CA ARG A 191 -21.31 -15.92 -7.99
C ARG A 191 -20.85 -16.92 -6.94
N SER A 192 -20.88 -16.54 -5.67
CA SER A 192 -20.35 -17.33 -4.56
C SER A 192 -21.41 -18.21 -3.89
N ASN A 193 -22.59 -18.35 -4.49
CA ASN A 193 -23.74 -19.03 -3.91
C ASN A 193 -24.04 -18.56 -2.46
N PHE A 194 -23.96 -17.25 -2.24
CA PHE A 194 -24.17 -16.58 -0.96
C PHE A 194 -23.27 -17.10 0.17
N ARG A 195 -22.14 -17.75 -0.13
CA ARG A 195 -21.31 -18.43 0.88
C ARG A 195 -19.92 -17.80 0.99
N CYS A 196 -19.47 -17.61 2.22
CA CYS A 196 -18.07 -17.31 2.49
C CYS A 196 -17.23 -18.58 2.25
N PHE A 197 -16.35 -18.56 1.25
CA PHE A 197 -15.53 -19.71 0.91
C PHE A 197 -14.53 -20.13 2.02
N MET A 198 -14.21 -19.21 2.94
CA MET A 198 -13.28 -19.47 4.05
C MET A 198 -13.95 -20.13 5.26
N THR A 199 -15.19 -19.75 5.59
CA THR A 199 -15.87 -20.22 6.82
C THR A 199 -17.02 -21.17 6.55
N GLY A 200 -17.53 -21.19 5.31
CA GLY A 200 -18.74 -21.90 4.94
C GLY A 200 -20.04 -21.23 5.38
N TYR A 201 -20.00 -20.11 6.12
CA TYR A 201 -21.20 -19.37 6.50
C TYR A 201 -21.91 -18.80 5.28
N VAL A 202 -23.23 -18.69 5.38
CA VAL A 202 -24.08 -18.15 4.31
C VAL A 202 -24.55 -16.73 4.64
N ASP A 203 -24.84 -15.94 3.62
CA ASP A 203 -25.38 -14.59 3.76
C ASP A 203 -26.86 -14.63 4.16
N LEU A 204 -27.30 -13.62 4.91
CA LEU A 204 -28.71 -13.45 5.32
C LEU A 204 -29.66 -13.26 4.13
N ALA A 205 -29.14 -12.85 2.96
CA ALA A 205 -29.92 -12.72 1.74
C ALA A 205 -30.20 -14.07 1.03
N MET A 206 -29.62 -15.19 1.49
CA MET A 206 -29.88 -16.50 0.90
C MET A 206 -31.28 -17.00 1.27
N GLU A 207 -32.14 -17.30 0.28
CA GLU A 207 -33.45 -17.88 0.54
C GLU A 207 -33.36 -19.30 1.12
N GLY A 208 -34.19 -19.61 2.13
CA GLY A 208 -34.30 -20.95 2.73
C GLY A 208 -33.07 -21.41 3.51
N TRP A 209 -32.22 -20.47 3.96
CA TRP A 209 -31.04 -20.81 4.74
C TRP A 209 -31.40 -21.47 6.08
N GLU A 210 -32.54 -21.13 6.68
CA GLU A 210 -33.03 -21.70 7.94
C GLU A 210 -33.25 -23.22 7.84
N ASP A 211 -33.77 -23.68 6.71
CA ASP A 211 -34.06 -25.10 6.45
C ASP A 211 -32.79 -25.91 6.08
N SER A 212 -31.70 -25.21 5.72
CA SER A 212 -30.43 -25.83 5.30
C SER A 212 -29.54 -26.29 6.47
N GLY A 213 -29.84 -25.87 7.69
CA GLY A 213 -28.98 -26.07 8.86
C GLY A 213 -27.66 -25.27 8.81
N ALA A 214 -27.50 -24.36 7.84
CA ALA A 214 -26.34 -23.49 7.72
C ALA A 214 -26.36 -22.39 8.79
N THR A 215 -25.17 -21.93 9.19
CA THR A 215 -25.04 -20.73 10.01
C THR A 215 -25.03 -19.49 9.10
N ALA A 216 -26.04 -18.63 9.25
CA ALA A 216 -26.10 -17.36 8.53
C ALA A 216 -25.41 -16.21 9.27
N ARG A 217 -24.75 -15.34 8.50
CA ARG A 217 -24.08 -14.11 8.93
C ARG A 217 -24.25 -13.06 7.85
N GLU A 218 -24.10 -11.79 8.20
CA GLU A 218 -23.91 -10.76 7.17
C GLU A 218 -22.50 -10.92 6.57
N LEU A 219 -22.43 -11.18 5.26
CA LEU A 219 -21.16 -11.31 4.53
C LEU A 219 -20.84 -10.01 3.81
N ASN A 220 -19.55 -9.81 3.50
CA ASN A 220 -19.05 -8.60 2.85
C ASN A 220 -18.45 -8.92 1.48
N ALA A 221 -18.78 -8.11 0.47
CA ALA A 221 -18.02 -8.04 -0.77
C ALA A 221 -16.72 -7.27 -0.49
N ALA A 222 -15.66 -8.01 -0.18
CA ALA A 222 -14.34 -7.50 0.15
C ALA A 222 -13.52 -7.26 -1.11
N HIS A 223 -12.99 -6.05 -1.27
CA HIS A 223 -12.03 -5.77 -2.35
C HIS A 223 -10.75 -6.59 -2.18
N ILE A 224 -10.22 -7.16 -3.26
CA ILE A 224 -8.94 -7.87 -3.26
C ILE A 224 -7.79 -6.86 -3.11
N VAL A 225 -7.83 -5.81 -3.92
CA VAL A 225 -6.88 -4.69 -3.88
C VAL A 225 -7.67 -3.40 -3.65
N LYS A 226 -7.47 -2.79 -2.48
CA LYS A 226 -8.06 -1.50 -2.10
C LYS A 226 -7.16 -0.35 -2.54
N PHE A 227 -7.20 -0.01 -3.82
CA PHE A 227 -6.50 1.16 -4.36
C PHE A 227 -7.38 2.41 -4.25
N ALA A 228 -7.83 2.72 -3.04
CA ALA A 228 -8.80 3.79 -2.79
C ALA A 228 -8.17 5.20 -2.80
N SER A 229 -6.84 5.30 -2.91
CA SER A 229 -6.10 6.57 -2.81
C SER A 229 -5.97 7.31 -4.13
N THR A 230 -6.34 6.72 -5.25
CA THR A 230 -6.35 7.42 -6.54
C THR A 230 -7.70 8.07 -6.74
N ASN A 231 -7.79 9.35 -6.34
CA ASN A 231 -8.68 10.25 -7.03
C ASN A 231 -8.17 10.36 -8.48
N PHE A 232 -8.58 9.43 -9.35
CA PHE A 232 -8.16 9.37 -10.75
C PHE A 232 -8.52 10.65 -11.53
N GLN A 233 -9.26 11.58 -10.94
CA GLN A 233 -9.44 12.93 -11.45
C GLN A 233 -8.30 13.85 -10.97
N ALA A 234 -7.10 13.65 -11.54
CA ALA A 234 -5.92 14.51 -11.33
C ALA A 234 -6.15 15.99 -11.68
N VAL A 235 -7.28 16.35 -12.31
CA VAL A 235 -7.64 17.72 -12.68
C VAL A 235 -7.90 18.62 -11.45
N LYS A 236 -8.12 18.04 -10.26
CA LYS A 236 -8.39 18.78 -9.01
C LYS A 236 -7.44 18.45 -7.84
N SER A 237 -6.40 17.65 -8.07
CA SER A 237 -5.47 17.17 -7.03
C SER A 237 -4.30 18.14 -6.79
N SER A 238 -3.80 18.18 -5.56
CA SER A 238 -2.58 18.94 -5.24
C SER A 238 -1.34 18.32 -5.90
N ALA A 239 -0.25 19.08 -6.07
CA ALA A 239 0.99 18.56 -6.63
C ALA A 239 1.56 17.37 -5.81
N SER A 240 1.39 17.40 -4.48
CA SER A 240 1.78 16.31 -3.57
C SER A 240 0.97 15.03 -3.82
N GLU A 241 -0.34 15.14 -4.01
CA GLU A 241 -1.21 14.00 -4.29
C GLU A 241 -0.90 13.37 -5.66
N ILE A 242 -0.67 14.21 -6.69
CA ILE A 242 -0.24 13.75 -8.02
C ILE A 242 1.09 13.00 -7.92
N HIS A 243 2.05 13.53 -7.16
CA HIS A 243 3.35 12.89 -6.97
C HIS A 243 3.22 11.53 -6.27
N SER A 244 2.48 11.46 -5.16
CA SER A 244 2.24 10.21 -4.44
C SER A 244 1.61 9.13 -5.32
N ILE A 245 0.57 9.50 -6.08
CA ILE A 245 -0.10 8.59 -7.02
C ILE A 245 0.87 8.10 -8.10
N THR A 246 1.64 9.02 -8.69
CA THR A 246 2.59 8.71 -9.75
C THR A 246 3.67 7.75 -9.27
N MET A 247 4.26 8.00 -8.09
CA MET A 247 5.27 7.11 -7.49
C MET A 247 4.69 5.72 -7.19
N THR A 248 3.48 5.67 -6.62
CA THR A 248 2.79 4.40 -6.33
C THR A 248 2.58 3.59 -7.62
N LEU A 249 2.03 4.23 -8.67
CA LEU A 249 1.77 3.59 -9.96
C LEU A 249 3.05 3.13 -10.66
N ASP A 250 4.13 3.91 -10.58
CA ASP A 250 5.42 3.54 -11.15
C ASP A 250 6.00 2.28 -10.49
N ILE A 251 5.99 2.25 -9.15
CA ILE A 251 6.44 1.06 -8.40
C ILE A 251 5.56 -0.15 -8.77
N LEU A 252 4.25 0.01 -8.86
CA LEU A 252 3.34 -1.08 -9.23
C LEU A 252 3.56 -1.60 -10.64
N LYS A 253 3.73 -0.70 -11.61
CA LYS A 253 4.03 -1.04 -13.00
C LYS A 253 5.23 -1.98 -13.07
N HIS A 254 6.29 -1.66 -12.35
CA HIS A 254 7.50 -2.47 -12.36
C HIS A 254 7.45 -3.70 -11.44
N TYR A 255 6.86 -3.56 -10.25
CA TYR A 255 6.85 -4.61 -9.23
C TYR A 255 5.81 -5.71 -9.50
N VAL A 256 4.59 -5.32 -9.84
CA VAL A 256 3.50 -6.24 -10.20
C VAL A 256 3.58 -6.64 -11.67
N GLY A 257 4.25 -5.82 -12.51
CA GLY A 257 4.35 -6.05 -13.94
C GLY A 257 3.08 -5.63 -14.69
N LEU A 258 2.43 -4.55 -14.25
CA LEU A 258 1.27 -4.00 -14.94
C LEU A 258 1.72 -3.37 -16.26
N ASP A 259 1.12 -3.81 -17.37
CA ASP A 259 1.35 -3.18 -18.67
C ASP A 259 0.63 -1.83 -18.79
N SER A 260 0.95 -1.06 -19.83
CA SER A 260 0.37 0.27 -20.04
C SER A 260 -1.16 0.23 -20.14
N GLN A 261 -1.74 -0.83 -20.72
CA GLN A 261 -3.18 -0.96 -20.86
C GLN A 261 -3.86 -1.21 -19.51
N ALA A 262 -3.24 -2.02 -18.65
CA ALA A 262 -3.72 -2.28 -17.29
C ALA A 262 -3.66 -1.01 -16.42
N ILE A 263 -2.65 -0.15 -16.62
CA ILE A 263 -2.55 1.14 -15.93
C ILE A 263 -3.61 2.12 -16.45
N GLU A 264 -3.77 2.24 -17.77
CA GLU A 264 -4.78 3.13 -18.38
C GLU A 264 -6.20 2.77 -17.96
N ASN A 265 -6.50 1.47 -17.82
CA ASN A 265 -7.83 0.98 -17.44
C ASN A 265 -7.92 0.56 -15.97
N LEU A 266 -6.97 1.01 -15.13
CA LEU A 266 -6.85 0.52 -13.75
C LEU A 266 -8.13 0.78 -12.93
N LYS A 267 -8.77 1.93 -13.13
CA LYS A 267 -10.03 2.27 -12.44
C LYS A 267 -11.12 1.23 -12.73
N ASP A 268 -11.34 0.90 -13.98
CA ASP A 268 -12.37 -0.06 -14.40
C ASP A 268 -12.02 -1.47 -13.94
N PHE A 269 -10.74 -1.83 -14.03
CA PHE A 269 -10.23 -3.11 -13.57
C PHE A 269 -10.45 -3.33 -12.07
N LEU A 270 -10.25 -2.28 -11.26
CA LEU A 270 -10.42 -2.32 -9.81
C LEU A 270 -11.88 -2.15 -9.35
N SER A 271 -12.75 -1.58 -10.19
CA SER A 271 -14.19 -1.41 -9.91
C SER A 271 -15.03 -2.62 -10.33
N SER A 272 -14.39 -3.71 -10.80
CA SER A 272 -15.04 -4.92 -11.30
C SER A 272 -15.28 -5.98 -10.21
N PRO A 273 -16.30 -6.86 -10.32
CA PRO A 273 -16.42 -8.06 -9.47
C PRO A 273 -15.18 -8.97 -9.45
N ARG A 274 -14.30 -8.85 -10.45
CA ARG A 274 -12.98 -9.48 -10.48
C ARG A 274 -12.09 -9.08 -9.31
N ASN A 275 -12.29 -7.89 -8.75
CA ASN A 275 -11.59 -7.36 -7.58
C ASN A 275 -12.35 -7.63 -6.27
N ALA A 276 -13.24 -8.63 -6.21
CA ALA A 276 -14.02 -8.91 -5.00
C ALA A 276 -14.01 -10.37 -4.56
N LEU A 277 -14.06 -10.56 -3.24
CA LEU A 277 -14.28 -11.80 -2.53
C LEU A 277 -15.52 -11.68 -1.63
N LEU A 278 -16.25 -12.77 -1.41
CA LEU A 278 -17.32 -12.80 -0.41
C LEU A 278 -16.78 -13.36 0.90
N LEU A 279 -16.69 -12.52 1.93
CA LEU A 279 -16.02 -12.85 3.19
C LEU A 279 -16.90 -12.52 4.42
N GLU A 280 -16.84 -13.36 5.43
CA GLU A 280 -17.35 -13.04 6.77
C GLU A 280 -16.52 -11.88 7.37
N SER A 281 -17.15 -11.03 8.18
CA SER A 281 -16.57 -9.78 8.73
C SER A 281 -15.20 -9.93 9.40
N GLY A 282 -15.00 -10.94 10.25
CA GLY A 282 -13.71 -11.23 10.86
C GLY A 282 -12.64 -11.64 9.84
N ILE A 283 -12.99 -12.55 8.92
CA ILE A 283 -12.07 -12.98 7.85
C ILE A 283 -11.73 -11.84 6.89
N HIS A 284 -12.70 -11.00 6.54
CA HIS A 284 -12.52 -9.78 5.76
C HIS A 284 -11.55 -8.83 6.45
N ASN A 285 -11.74 -8.57 7.76
CA ASN A 285 -10.83 -7.70 8.50
C ASN A 285 -9.39 -8.23 8.52
N MET A 286 -9.21 -9.55 8.65
CA MET A 286 -7.89 -10.17 8.59
C MET A 286 -7.26 -10.07 7.19
N PHE A 287 -8.07 -10.20 6.13
CA PHE A 287 -7.62 -10.09 4.75
C PHE A 287 -7.13 -8.67 4.42
N ASP A 288 -7.89 -7.67 4.87
CA ASP A 288 -7.54 -6.25 4.76
C ASP A 288 -6.24 -5.89 5.47
N ARG A 289 -5.93 -6.59 6.58
CA ARG A 289 -4.69 -6.43 7.34
C ARG A 289 -3.55 -7.31 6.82
N PHE A 290 -3.72 -7.90 5.65
CA PHE A 290 -2.75 -8.82 5.04
C PHE A 290 -2.35 -10.00 5.95
N MET A 291 -3.18 -10.40 6.91
CA MET A 291 -2.88 -11.49 7.84
C MET A 291 -2.95 -12.87 7.16
N TRP A 292 -3.57 -12.92 5.99
CA TRP A 292 -3.59 -14.08 5.11
C TRP A 292 -3.71 -13.65 3.65
N CYS A 293 -3.36 -14.54 2.72
CA CYS A 293 -3.53 -14.34 1.29
C CYS A 293 -3.79 -15.65 0.55
N LEU A 294 -4.05 -15.56 -0.76
CA LEU A 294 -4.26 -16.68 -1.66
C LEU A 294 -3.09 -16.81 -2.64
N ILE A 295 -2.46 -17.98 -2.66
CA ILE A 295 -1.32 -18.30 -3.54
C ILE A 295 -1.78 -19.21 -4.66
N SER A 296 -1.50 -18.84 -5.91
CA SER A 296 -1.84 -19.68 -7.07
C SER A 296 -1.24 -21.07 -6.94
N THR A 297 -2.02 -22.07 -7.33
CA THR A 297 -1.54 -23.45 -7.52
C THR A 297 -1.30 -23.74 -9.00
N ASP A 298 -0.85 -24.94 -9.32
CA ASP A 298 -0.75 -25.41 -10.71
C ASP A 298 -2.13 -25.65 -11.36
N VAL A 299 -3.21 -25.67 -10.56
CA VAL A 299 -4.58 -25.84 -11.04
C VAL A 299 -5.24 -24.46 -11.23
N PRO A 300 -5.69 -24.11 -12.45
CA PRO A 300 -6.38 -22.85 -12.71
C PRO A 300 -7.61 -22.66 -11.82
N GLY A 301 -7.77 -21.45 -11.26
CA GLY A 301 -8.89 -21.13 -10.36
C GLY A 301 -8.75 -21.67 -8.94
N GLN A 302 -7.68 -22.43 -8.64
CA GLN A 302 -7.39 -22.98 -7.32
C GLN A 302 -6.21 -22.26 -6.67
N TYR A 303 -6.36 -22.01 -5.36
CA TYR A 303 -5.43 -21.25 -4.56
C TYR A 303 -5.19 -21.92 -3.21
N LYS A 304 -3.94 -21.92 -2.75
CA LYS A 304 -3.58 -22.28 -1.39
C LYS A 304 -3.79 -21.09 -0.46
N VAL A 305 -4.43 -21.34 0.68
CA VAL A 305 -4.56 -20.35 1.75
C VAL A 305 -3.23 -20.27 2.50
N LYS A 306 -2.66 -19.07 2.60
CA LYS A 306 -1.47 -18.82 3.40
C LYS A 306 -1.83 -17.88 4.54
N LEU A 307 -1.68 -18.36 5.77
CA LEU A 307 -1.85 -17.60 7.00
C LEU A 307 -0.47 -17.09 7.46
N PHE A 308 -0.35 -15.78 7.69
CA PHE A 308 0.84 -15.18 8.32
C PHE A 308 0.68 -15.05 9.83
N VAL A 309 -0.56 -14.84 10.25
CA VAL A 309 -0.95 -14.84 11.66
C VAL A 309 -2.03 -15.89 11.82
N GLN A 310 -1.84 -16.81 12.77
CA GLN A 310 -2.85 -17.80 13.08
C GLN A 310 -4.10 -17.07 13.56
N PRO A 311 -5.27 -17.32 12.96
CA PRO A 311 -6.53 -16.94 13.58
C PRO A 311 -6.51 -17.55 14.97
N SER A 312 -6.67 -16.73 16.01
CA SER A 312 -7.02 -17.29 17.32
C SER A 312 -8.31 -18.10 17.20
N THR A 313 -8.73 -18.77 18.26
CA THR A 313 -9.99 -19.53 18.35
C THR A 313 -11.27 -18.72 18.08
N LEU A 314 -11.16 -17.51 17.50
CA LEU A 314 -12.24 -16.60 17.09
C LEU A 314 -13.21 -17.23 16.10
N PHE A 315 -12.76 -18.19 15.30
CA PHE A 315 -13.63 -18.92 14.38
C PHE A 315 -13.86 -20.33 14.92
N ASN A 316 -15.11 -20.66 15.26
CA ASN A 316 -15.54 -22.02 15.60
C ASN A 316 -15.61 -22.94 14.37
N VAL A 317 -14.80 -22.69 13.33
CA VAL A 317 -14.78 -23.43 12.06
C VAL A 317 -13.34 -23.70 11.63
N SER A 318 -13.12 -24.87 11.03
CA SER A 318 -11.85 -25.19 10.38
C SER A 318 -11.77 -24.42 9.06
N LEU A 319 -10.71 -23.63 8.89
CA LEU A 319 -10.46 -22.94 7.62
C LEU A 319 -9.88 -23.93 6.59
N PRO A 320 -10.21 -23.77 5.29
CA PRO A 320 -9.65 -24.62 4.24
C PRO A 320 -8.18 -24.30 3.98
N ASP A 321 -7.39 -25.32 3.65
CA ASP A 321 -6.00 -25.13 3.18
C ASP A 321 -5.94 -24.72 1.70
N VAL A 322 -6.95 -25.11 0.92
CA VAL A 322 -7.04 -24.90 -0.53
C VAL A 322 -8.47 -24.52 -0.90
N VAL A 323 -8.61 -23.56 -1.81
CA VAL A 323 -9.90 -23.04 -2.28
C VAL A 323 -9.93 -23.01 -3.80
N THR A 324 -11.08 -23.33 -4.39
CA THR A 324 -11.32 -23.24 -5.83
C THR A 324 -12.48 -22.28 -6.05
N PHE A 325 -12.33 -21.31 -6.94
CA PHE A 325 -13.41 -20.39 -7.30
C PHE A 325 -14.20 -20.90 -8.50
N GLU A 326 -15.52 -20.89 -8.36
CA GLU A 326 -16.48 -21.27 -9.38
C GLU A 326 -17.59 -20.22 -9.46
N ASP A 327 -18.24 -20.11 -10.61
CA ASP A 327 -19.38 -19.22 -10.80
C ASP A 327 -20.67 -20.02 -10.62
N HIS A 328 -21.39 -19.73 -9.53
CA HIS A 328 -22.67 -20.36 -9.20
C HIS A 328 -23.89 -19.56 -9.68
N SER A 329 -23.68 -18.42 -10.37
CA SER A 329 -24.78 -17.54 -10.80
C SER A 329 -25.52 -18.01 -12.06
N ASN A 330 -24.91 -18.89 -12.85
CA ASN A 330 -25.33 -19.23 -14.22
C ASN A 330 -25.40 -18.01 -15.19
N SER A 331 -24.86 -16.86 -14.80
CA SER A 331 -24.89 -15.63 -15.62
C SER A 331 -23.50 -15.15 -16.06
N GLY A 332 -22.45 -15.94 -15.81
CA GLY A 332 -21.09 -15.65 -16.27
C GLY A 332 -20.44 -14.51 -15.48
N ILE A 333 -20.77 -14.38 -14.19
CA ILE A 333 -20.18 -13.34 -13.34
C ILE A 333 -18.68 -13.64 -13.18
N PRO A 334 -17.79 -12.67 -13.48
CA PRO A 334 -16.36 -12.92 -13.43
C PRO A 334 -15.84 -13.42 -12.08
N LEU A 335 -14.99 -14.44 -12.12
CA LEU A 335 -14.24 -14.93 -10.96
C LEU A 335 -13.21 -13.89 -10.47
N PRO A 336 -12.76 -14.01 -9.20
CA PRO A 336 -11.63 -13.24 -8.68
C PRO A 336 -10.42 -13.30 -9.62
N SER A 337 -9.85 -12.13 -9.92
CA SER A 337 -8.71 -12.03 -10.83
C SER A 337 -7.46 -12.67 -10.23
N PRO A 338 -6.82 -13.64 -10.93
CA PRO A 338 -5.56 -14.21 -10.47
C PRO A 338 -4.47 -13.15 -10.27
N LEU A 339 -4.45 -12.10 -11.11
CA LEU A 339 -3.49 -11.00 -11.00
C LEU A 339 -3.70 -10.19 -9.71
N LEU A 340 -4.94 -9.85 -9.38
CA LEU A 340 -5.26 -9.07 -8.18
C LEU A 340 -4.98 -9.87 -6.91
N LEU A 341 -5.31 -11.17 -6.92
CA LEU A 341 -4.98 -12.07 -5.81
C LEU A 341 -3.47 -12.18 -5.61
N ARG A 342 -2.71 -12.31 -6.69
CA ARG A 342 -1.25 -12.37 -6.66
C ARG A 342 -0.62 -11.04 -6.20
N TRP A 343 -1.21 -9.91 -6.59
CA TRP A 343 -0.83 -8.59 -6.11
C TRP A 343 -1.03 -8.47 -4.59
N HIS A 344 -2.23 -8.77 -4.09
CA HIS A 344 -2.49 -8.78 -2.65
C HIS A 344 -1.52 -9.72 -1.91
N ALA A 345 -1.28 -10.92 -2.44
CA ALA A 345 -0.34 -11.87 -1.87
C ALA A 345 1.11 -11.33 -1.85
N ALA A 346 1.54 -10.61 -2.88
CA ALA A 346 2.87 -9.98 -2.93
C ALA A 346 3.00 -8.94 -1.81
N LEU A 347 2.01 -8.06 -1.67
CA LEU A 347 1.94 -7.07 -0.60
C LEU A 347 1.97 -7.78 0.76
N ALA A 348 1.17 -8.82 0.97
CA ALA A 348 1.16 -9.57 2.22
C ALA A 348 2.53 -10.12 2.59
N HIS A 349 3.25 -10.69 1.62
CA HIS A 349 4.62 -11.15 1.86
C HIS A 349 5.54 -9.99 2.23
N VAL A 350 5.47 -8.87 1.51
CA VAL A 350 6.35 -7.73 1.79
C VAL A 350 6.05 -7.16 3.18
N PHE A 351 4.78 -6.98 3.53
CA PHE A 351 4.33 -6.49 4.83
C PHE A 351 4.88 -7.32 5.99
N HIS A 352 4.77 -8.65 5.92
CA HIS A 352 5.21 -9.53 7.01
C HIS A 352 6.72 -9.74 7.04
N LEU A 353 7.36 -9.93 5.89
CA LEU A 353 8.81 -10.17 5.82
C LEU A 353 9.63 -8.92 6.18
N SER A 354 9.12 -7.72 5.87
CA SER A 354 9.80 -6.46 6.22
C SER A 354 9.59 -6.05 7.68
N GLY A 355 8.57 -6.58 8.36
CA GLY A 355 8.10 -6.07 9.64
C GLY A 355 7.16 -4.87 9.55
N ALA A 356 6.85 -4.36 8.34
CA ALA A 356 5.97 -3.21 8.14
C ALA A 356 4.54 -3.46 8.66
N ALA A 357 4.02 -4.70 8.59
CA ALA A 357 2.71 -5.05 9.13
C ALA A 357 2.57 -4.64 10.60
N ARG A 358 3.60 -4.98 11.39
CA ARG A 358 3.64 -4.67 12.82
C ARG A 358 3.94 -3.21 13.09
N LEU A 359 4.86 -2.61 12.33
CA LEU A 359 5.18 -1.18 12.44
C LEU A 359 3.93 -0.31 12.26
N PHE A 360 3.11 -0.64 11.26
CA PHE A 360 1.88 0.10 10.98
C PHE A 360 0.77 -0.19 12.00
N ASP A 361 0.73 -1.39 12.58
CA ASP A 361 -0.12 -1.68 13.73
C ASP A 361 0.30 -0.83 14.96
N ASP A 362 1.60 -0.76 15.27
CA ASP A 362 2.13 0.04 16.37
C ASP A 362 1.84 1.55 16.15
N LEU A 363 2.01 2.06 14.92
CA LEU A 363 1.71 3.45 14.55
C LEU A 363 0.25 3.83 14.79
N ARG A 364 -0.68 2.89 14.57
CA ARG A 364 -2.11 3.08 14.84
C ARG A 364 -2.39 3.13 16.34
N ASP A 365 -1.71 2.28 17.10
CA ASP A 365 -1.99 2.07 18.52
C ASP A 365 -1.14 2.98 19.43
N LEU A 366 -0.41 3.96 18.86
CA LEU A 366 0.34 4.96 19.61
C LEU A 366 -0.58 5.73 20.59
N PRO A 367 -0.14 5.99 21.83
CA PRO A 367 -0.85 6.89 22.72
C PRO A 367 -0.96 8.29 22.09
N GLY A 368 -1.99 9.06 22.46
CA GLY A 368 -2.10 10.45 22.01
C GLY A 368 -0.83 11.22 22.36
N GLY A 369 -0.12 11.70 21.32
CA GLY A 369 1.12 12.46 21.44
C GLY A 369 0.92 13.93 21.10
N SER A 370 1.97 14.73 21.25
CA SER A 370 2.04 16.11 20.75
C SER A 370 2.67 16.21 19.36
N GLY A 371 2.94 15.08 18.71
CA GLY A 371 3.56 14.98 17.39
C GLY A 371 2.59 15.16 16.23
N PRO A 372 3.08 15.24 14.97
CA PRO A 372 2.21 15.17 13.81
C PRO A 372 1.53 13.81 13.76
N ALA A 373 0.30 13.80 13.27
CA ALA A 373 -0.41 12.60 12.90
C ALA A 373 -0.37 12.49 11.37
N VAL A 374 -0.25 11.28 10.81
CA VAL A 374 -0.24 11.13 9.34
C VAL A 374 -1.62 11.52 8.80
N PRO A 375 -1.74 12.57 7.96
CA PRO A 375 -3.02 13.18 7.64
C PRO A 375 -3.83 12.41 6.59
N SER A 376 -3.21 11.52 5.80
CA SER A 376 -3.92 10.70 4.81
C SER A 376 -3.16 9.42 4.44
N LYS A 377 -3.70 8.67 3.46
CA LYS A 377 -3.06 7.51 2.81
C LYS A 377 -2.08 7.88 1.69
N SER A 378 -1.85 9.17 1.45
CA SER A 378 -0.81 9.64 0.55
C SER A 378 0.56 9.19 1.06
N GLY A 379 1.38 8.64 0.17
CA GLY A 379 2.77 8.34 0.47
C GLY A 379 3.56 9.60 0.77
N GLU A 380 3.19 10.74 0.17
CA GLU A 380 3.82 12.03 0.47
C GLU A 380 3.57 12.44 1.91
N ASP A 381 2.34 12.25 2.40
CA ASP A 381 1.98 12.58 3.77
C ASP A 381 2.74 11.71 4.78
N PHE A 382 2.96 10.43 4.46
CA PHE A 382 3.80 9.56 5.28
C PHE A 382 5.28 9.97 5.24
N MET A 383 5.78 10.29 4.05
CA MET A 383 7.15 10.75 3.85
C MET A 383 7.43 12.00 4.69
N GLU A 384 6.56 13.01 4.62
CA GLU A 384 6.75 14.28 5.34
C GLU A 384 6.51 14.16 6.85
N ASN A 385 5.42 13.49 7.27
CA ASN A 385 5.01 13.52 8.68
C ASN A 385 5.60 12.40 9.53
N VAL A 386 6.22 11.38 8.91
CA VAL A 386 6.82 10.24 9.62
C VAL A 386 8.30 10.11 9.33
N ILE A 387 8.66 9.98 8.06
CA ILE A 387 10.04 9.65 7.66
C ILE A 387 10.96 10.84 7.85
N LYS A 388 10.62 11.99 7.25
CA LYS A 388 11.40 13.23 7.30
C LYS A 388 11.22 14.03 8.59
N TYR A 389 10.17 13.74 9.35
CA TYR A 389 9.90 14.41 10.62
C TYR A 389 11.07 14.18 11.60
N ASP A 390 11.61 15.25 12.17
CA ASP A 390 12.80 15.23 13.04
C ASP A 390 12.46 15.36 14.54
N GLY A 391 11.18 15.54 14.87
CA GLY A 391 10.74 15.61 16.26
C GLY A 391 10.74 14.27 16.99
N THR A 392 10.45 14.34 18.29
CA THR A 392 10.66 13.23 19.24
C THR A 392 9.44 12.34 19.45
N ALA A 393 8.25 12.78 19.06
CA ALA A 393 7.01 12.03 19.19
C ALA A 393 6.19 12.15 17.91
N ILE A 394 5.54 11.05 17.51
CA ILE A 394 4.53 11.02 16.45
C ILE A 394 3.20 10.73 17.16
N SER A 395 2.14 11.40 16.74
CA SER A 395 0.80 11.11 17.26
C SER A 395 0.20 9.93 16.49
N LYS A 396 -0.80 9.27 17.09
CA LYS A 396 -1.64 8.31 16.37
C LYS A 396 -2.03 8.86 14.99
N HIS A 397 -2.12 7.98 13.99
CA HIS A 397 -2.69 8.33 12.68
C HIS A 397 -3.96 9.18 12.86
N ALA A 398 -4.10 10.27 12.09
CA ALA A 398 -5.18 11.24 12.28
C ALA A 398 -6.53 10.66 11.81
N GLU A 399 -7.11 9.75 12.59
CA GLU A 399 -8.51 9.38 12.45
C GLU A 399 -9.45 10.36 13.20
N LEU A 400 -8.98 11.54 13.67
CA LEU A 400 -9.79 12.34 14.61
C LEU A 400 -9.53 13.85 14.74
N VAL A 401 -9.21 14.60 13.67
CA VAL A 401 -9.11 16.09 13.77
C VAL A 401 -9.91 16.84 12.69
N GLY A 402 -10.70 16.16 11.85
CA GLY A 402 -11.70 16.86 11.02
C GLY A 402 -12.76 17.57 11.87
N ALA A 403 -13.18 16.94 12.97
CA ALA A 403 -14.24 17.48 13.84
C ALA A 403 -13.74 18.60 14.78
N VAL A 404 -12.50 18.53 15.27
CA VAL A 404 -11.98 19.53 16.22
C VAL A 404 -11.64 20.84 15.51
N GLN A 405 -11.10 20.77 14.30
CA GLN A 405 -10.77 21.97 13.52
C GLN A 405 -12.03 22.69 13.00
N ALA A 406 -13.11 21.94 12.72
CA ALA A 406 -14.42 22.50 12.44
C ALA A 406 -15.08 23.16 13.67
N MET A 407 -14.90 22.59 14.87
CA MET A 407 -15.44 23.16 16.12
C MET A 407 -14.69 24.40 16.60
N VAL A 408 -13.38 24.50 16.35
CA VAL A 408 -12.58 25.69 16.70
C VAL A 408 -12.93 26.87 15.77
N LEU A 409 -13.19 26.61 14.49
CA LEU A 409 -13.62 27.65 13.54
C LEU A 409 -15.09 28.07 13.70
N SER A 410 -15.93 27.26 14.35
CA SER A 410 -17.34 27.63 14.65
C SER A 410 -17.52 28.37 15.98
N GLN A 411 -16.47 28.55 16.78
CA GLN A 411 -16.53 29.30 18.04
C GLN A 411 -16.07 30.77 17.89
N ASP A 412 -15.55 31.14 16.72
CA ASP A 412 -15.12 32.51 16.39
C ASP A 412 -16.12 33.28 15.49
N HIS A 413 -17.39 32.84 15.42
CA HIS A 413 -18.47 33.55 14.73
C HIS A 413 -19.71 33.79 15.60
#